data_AF-A0A495J6N8-F1
#
_entry.id   AF-A0A495J6N8-F1
#
_cell.length_a   1.000
_cell.length_b   1.000
_cell.length_c   1.000
_cell.angle_alpha   90.00
_cell.angle_beta   90.00
_cell.angle_gamma   90.00
#
_symmetry.space_group_name_H-M   'P 1'
#
loop_
_entity.id
_entity.type
_entity.pdbx_description
1 polymer ?
#
loop_
_entity_poly.entity_id
_entity_poly.type
_entity_poly.pdbx_seq_one_letter_code
_entity_poly.pdbx_strand_id
1 'polypeptide(L)' 'MPYVSVIHRASCLDGIILIAKTMLEIFIELTNQIFWDGYAQQLATDSPAVFQYEFNDFLNNYSDEVV' A
#
# COMPACT_ATOMS: atom_id res chain seq x y z
N MET A 1 23.51 -29.27 -20.61
CA MET A 1 22.36 -28.33 -20.51
C MET A 1 22.32 -27.79 -19.08
N PRO A 2 22.58 -26.49 -18.82
CA PRO A 2 22.39 -25.91 -17.49
C PRO A 2 21.37 -24.76 -17.52
N TYR A 3 20.14 -25.03 -17.09
CA TYR A 3 19.09 -24.03 -16.85
C TYR A 3 18.71 -24.06 -15.36
N VAL A 4 19.68 -23.96 -14.45
CA VAL A 4 19.43 -23.97 -13.00
C VAL A 4 20.37 -22.98 -12.33
N SER A 5 20.25 -21.68 -12.62
CA SER A 5 20.94 -20.64 -11.82
C SER A 5 20.26 -19.26 -11.82
N VAL A 6 19.06 -19.08 -12.37
CA VAL A 6 18.48 -17.74 -12.55
C VAL A 6 17.39 -17.39 -11.52
N ILE A 7 17.01 -18.28 -10.59
CA ILE A 7 15.86 -18.07 -9.69
C ILE A 7 16.27 -17.98 -8.21
N HIS A 8 17.21 -17.08 -7.88
CA HIS A 8 17.53 -16.79 -6.46
C HIS A 8 17.64 -15.30 -6.14
N ARG A 9 17.16 -14.42 -7.04
CA ARG A 9 17.15 -12.96 -6.83
C ARG A 9 15.77 -12.31 -6.85
N ALA A 10 14.69 -13.08 -6.98
CA ALA A 10 13.33 -12.52 -7.01
C ALA A 10 12.70 -12.33 -5.62
N SER A 11 13.14 -13.08 -4.61
CA SER A 11 12.44 -13.17 -3.32
C SER A 11 12.57 -11.95 -2.39
N CYS A 12 13.43 -10.98 -2.69
CA CYS A 12 13.53 -9.75 -1.88
C CYS A 12 12.49 -8.69 -2.30
N LEU A 13 12.01 -8.72 -3.55
CA LEU A 13 11.06 -7.74 -4.06
C LEU A 13 9.61 -8.04 -3.59
N ASP A 14 9.29 -9.31 -3.36
CA ASP A 14 8.00 -9.76 -2.82
C ASP A 14 7.72 -9.24 -1.40
N GLY A 15 8.75 -9.09 -0.56
CA GLY A 15 8.59 -8.60 0.81
C GLY A 15 8.15 -7.13 0.88
N ILE A 16 8.70 -6.28 0.02
CA ILE A 16 8.36 -4.84 -0.03
C ILE A 16 6.96 -4.63 -0.61
N ILE A 17 6.59 -5.41 -1.63
CA ILE A 17 5.25 -5.35 -2.24
C ILE A 17 4.17 -5.83 -1.27
N LEU A 18 4.48 -6.81 -0.41
CA LEU A 18 3.54 -7.29 0.61
C LEU A 18 3.25 -6.22 1.68
N ILE A 19 4.27 -5.47 2.11
CA ILE A 19 4.12 -4.36 3.09
C ILE A 19 3.28 -3.22 2.52
N ALA A 20 3.45 -2.90 1.23
CA ALA A 20 2.63 -1.90 0.57
C ALA A 20 1.16 -2.32 0.45
N LYS A 21 0.89 -3.61 0.25
CA LYS A 21 -0.48 -4.15 0.25
C LYS A 21 -1.14 -4.07 1.62
N THR A 22 -0.44 -4.41 2.71
CA THR A 22 -1.00 -4.33 4.06
C THR A 22 -1.28 -2.88 4.48
N MET A 23 -0.41 -1.92 4.16
CA MET A 23 -0.67 -0.51 4.49
C MET A 23 -1.83 0.09 3.71
N LEU A 24 -2.01 -0.31 2.44
CA LEU A 24 -3.17 0.10 1.64
C LEU A 24 -4.48 -0.43 2.24
N GLU A 25 -4.52 -1.68 2.69
CA GLU A 25 -5.71 -2.25 3.32
C GLU A 25 -6.06 -1.53 4.62
N ILE A 26 -5.06 -1.24 5.47
CA ILE A 26 -5.27 -0.48 6.71
C ILE A 26 -5.79 0.93 6.39
N PHE A 27 -5.21 1.60 5.40
CA PHE A 27 -5.68 2.91 4.96
C PHE A 27 -7.14 2.88 4.50
N ILE A 28 -7.53 1.89 3.67
CA ILE A 28 -8.91 1.72 3.19
C ILE A 28 -9.86 1.43 4.36
N GLU A 29 -9.47 0.55 5.28
CA GLU A 29 -10.30 0.17 6.42
C GLU A 29 -10.55 1.35 7.36
N LEU A 30 -9.50 2.11 7.72
CA LEU A 30 -9.61 3.31 8.57
C LEU A 30 -10.43 4.40 7.87
N THR A 31 -10.19 4.62 6.58
CA THR A 31 -10.92 5.62 5.80
C THR A 31 -12.41 5.26 5.71
N ASN A 32 -12.75 3.99 5.51
CA ASN A 32 -14.14 3.55 5.48
C ASN A 32 -14.81 3.60 6.87
N GLN A 33 -14.05 3.44 7.97
CA GLN A 33 -14.57 3.60 9.34
C GLN A 33 -14.87 5.06 9.71
N ILE A 34 -14.02 6.00 9.28
CA ILE A 34 -14.17 7.43 9.58
C ILE A 34 -15.29 8.06 8.75
N PHE A 35 -15.40 7.68 7.48
CA PHE A 35 -16.38 8.22 6.55
C PHE A 35 -17.54 7.24 6.35
N TRP A 36 -17.58 6.59 5.20
CA TRP A 36 -18.57 5.56 4.87
C TRP A 36 -17.89 4.45 4.07
N ASP A 37 -18.49 3.26 4.10
CA ASP A 37 -17.96 2.12 3.36
C ASP A 37 -17.92 2.42 1.85
N GLY A 38 -16.76 2.17 1.24
CA GLY A 38 -16.52 2.45 -0.17
C GLY A 38 -16.06 3.88 -0.48
N TYR A 39 -15.90 4.76 0.53
CA TYR A 39 -15.36 6.11 0.31
C TYR A 39 -13.95 6.08 -0.30
N ALA A 40 -13.07 5.20 0.20
CA ALA A 40 -11.73 5.05 -0.35
C ALA A 40 -11.72 4.58 -1.81
N GLN A 41 -12.63 3.66 -2.18
CA GLN A 41 -12.79 3.20 -3.56
C GLN A 41 -13.36 4.29 -4.47
N GLN A 42 -14.31 5.08 -3.95
CA GLN A 42 -14.88 6.19 -4.69
C GLN A 42 -13.84 7.29 -4.92
N LEU A 43 -13.03 7.61 -3.91
CA LEU A 43 -11.94 8.58 -4.02
C LEU A 43 -10.86 8.13 -5.03
N ALA A 44 -10.50 6.85 -5.01
CA ALA A 44 -9.57 6.28 -5.99
C ALA A 44 -10.10 6.35 -7.44
N THR A 45 -11.43 6.28 -7.61
CA THR A 45 -12.09 6.34 -8.93
C THR A 45 -12.25 7.79 -9.41
N ASP A 46 -12.66 8.68 -8.51
CA ASP A 46 -13.01 10.07 -8.83
C ASP A 46 -11.75 10.95 -8.96
N SER A 47 -10.77 10.75 -8.08
CA SER A 47 -9.55 11.56 -8.00
C SER A 47 -8.34 10.73 -7.56
N PRO A 48 -7.74 9.93 -8.46
CA PRO A 48 -6.62 9.04 -8.13
C PRO A 48 -5.38 9.79 -7.62
N ALA A 49 -5.16 11.05 -8.06
CA ALA A 49 -4.06 11.87 -7.58
C ALA A 49 -4.22 12.28 -6.11
N VAL A 50 -5.46 12.58 -5.68
CA VAL A 50 -5.77 12.92 -4.29
C VAL A 50 -5.63 11.68 -3.42
N PHE A 51 -6.14 10.53 -3.88
CA PHE A 51 -5.98 9.25 -3.18
C PHE A 51 -4.50 8.93 -2.90
N GLN A 52 -3.62 9.11 -3.90
CA GLN A 52 -2.19 8.88 -3.71
C GLN A 52 -1.53 9.88 -2.75
N TYR A 53 -1.98 11.13 -2.76
CA TYR A 53 -1.50 12.15 -1.83
C TYR A 53 -1.85 11.80 -0.39
N GLU A 54 -3.12 11.50 -0.11
CA GLU A 54 -3.60 11.12 1.22
C GLU A 54 -2.95 9.82 1.70
N PHE A 55 -2.78 8.83 0.81
CA PHE A 55 -2.08 7.59 1.16
C PHE A 55 -0.60 7.82 1.49
N ASN A 56 0.10 8.68 0.73
CA ASN A 56 1.48 9.03 1.04
C ASN A 56 1.59 9.81 2.36
N ASP A 57 0.66 10.72 2.64
CA ASP A 57 0.61 11.43 3.92
C ASP A 57 0.39 10.44 5.08
N PHE A 58 -0.56 9.52 4.93
CA PHE A 58 -0.78 8.43 5.90
C PHE A 58 0.49 7.60 6.16
N LEU A 59 1.20 7.20 5.09
CA LEU A 59 2.46 6.43 5.22
C LEU A 59 3.56 7.21 5.95
N ASN A 60 3.66 8.52 5.70
CA ASN A 60 4.64 9.38 6.38
C ASN A 60 4.31 9.54 7.86
N ASN A 61 3.03 9.76 8.20
CA ASN A 61 2.60 9.86 9.60
C ASN A 61 2.75 8.53 10.36
N TYR A 62 2.49 7.39 9.71
CA TYR A 62 2.64 6.07 10.33
C TYR A 62 4.12 5.66 10.51
N SER A 63 5.02 6.17 9.67
CA SER A 63 6.45 5.90 9.78
C SER A 63 7.15 6.69 10.89
N ASP A 64 6.57 7.83 11.32
CA ASP A 64 7.16 8.71 12.35
C ASP A 64 6.91 8.21 13.79
N GLU A 65 5.99 7.25 13.99
CA GLU A 65 5.60 6.74 15.32
C GLU A 65 6.38 5.46 15.74
N VAL A 66 7.64 5.34 15.28
CA VAL A 66 8.59 4.31 15.77
C VAL A 66 9.95 4.95 16.07
N VAL A 67 9.99 5.80 17.10
CA VAL A 67 11.20 6.19 17.84
C VAL A 67 11.07 5.73 19.29
#